data_AF-A0A3C7VWD2-F1
#
_entry.id   AF-A0A3C7VWD2-F1
#
_cell.length_a   1.000
_cell.length_b   1.000
_cell.length_c   1.000
_cell.angle_alpha   90.00
_cell.angle_beta   90.00
_cell.angle_gamma   90.00
#
_symmetry.space_group_name_H-M   'P 1'
#
loop_
_entity.id
_entity.type
_entity.pdbx_description
1 polymer ?
#
loop_
_entity_poly.entity_id
_entity_poly.type
_entity_poly.pdbx_seq_one_letter_code
_entity_poly.pdbx_strand_id
1 'polypeptide(L)'
;MHDPEGRRLPIKVDSTSNGEFEPHPLDPLSAYANELAHEQATATARRLGLSRRSFLVSARGAACTLLAFNAARAAAGGAAGYYALAPEAALEEEAAQSVLAGDELIFDVQGHFVNPTGAWLDLLPGDARPLSGMPQAGCALASEPGERSYLQCLGPDAFVQDVFMDSDTELMVLSFVPSTRAKEPLTIEEAAAAQSVVAQLEGSKRPFLHGRVNPNQPGDIADMRRLRDDFGICAWKTYTQWGPEGVGYALDDPATGIPFLEQARELGVRRVAIHKGIPFGRQSYEHSLCDDIGRVARRYPDIDFLVYHSGFVPGQPEGPYDPARNEGIDSLVKTVLDNDLGHGSNVYAELGS
;
A
#
# COMPACT_ATOMS: atom_id res chain seq x y z
N MET A 1 -17.68 -12.10 -4.70
CA MET A 1 -18.15 -11.72 -3.35
C MET A 1 -19.34 -12.59 -2.89
N HIS A 2 -19.16 -13.43 -1.87
CA HIS A 2 -20.24 -14.22 -1.26
C HIS A 2 -20.98 -13.40 -0.19
N ASP A 3 -22.01 -12.65 -0.61
CA ASP A 3 -22.94 -11.96 0.30
C ASP A 3 -24.39 -12.19 -0.18
N PRO A 4 -24.99 -13.34 0.16
CA PRO A 4 -26.31 -13.72 -0.36
C PRO A 4 -27.42 -12.79 0.16
N GLU A 5 -27.18 -12.10 1.28
CA GLU A 5 -28.17 -11.26 1.93
C GLU A 5 -27.98 -9.75 1.68
N GLY A 6 -26.91 -9.33 0.99
CA GLY A 6 -26.63 -7.91 0.74
C GLY A 6 -26.35 -7.15 2.04
N ARG A 7 -25.61 -7.76 2.96
CA ARG A 7 -25.19 -7.17 4.23
C ARG A 7 -23.93 -6.32 4.10
N ARG A 8 -23.18 -6.43 3.00
CA ARG A 8 -21.95 -5.69 2.73
C ARG A 8 -22.22 -4.54 1.77
N LEU A 9 -21.70 -3.36 2.07
CA LEU A 9 -21.67 -2.27 1.10
C LEU A 9 -20.63 -2.59 0.00
N PRO A 10 -20.85 -2.15 -1.25
CA PRO A 10 -19.85 -2.26 -2.31
C PRO A 10 -18.60 -1.43 -2.01
N ILE A 11 -18.78 -0.30 -1.32
CA ILE A 11 -17.71 0.59 -0.86
C ILE A 11 -17.97 0.82 0.63
N LYS A 12 -16.95 0.75 1.47
CA LYS A 12 -17.09 1.02 2.91
C LYS A 12 -16.06 2.05 3.31
N VAL A 13 -16.43 2.98 4.19
CA VAL A 13 -15.44 3.71 4.96
C VAL A 13 -15.04 2.79 6.09
N ASP A 14 -13.88 2.18 5.98
CA ASP A 14 -13.36 1.27 7.00
C ASP A 14 -11.93 1.66 7.34
N SER A 15 -11.47 1.23 8.49
CA SER A 15 -10.05 1.19 8.73
C SER A 15 -9.49 -0.03 8.00
N THR A 16 -8.85 0.22 6.87
CA THR A 16 -8.15 -0.81 6.11
C THR A 16 -6.75 -0.99 6.65
N SER A 17 -6.25 -2.21 6.60
CA SER A 17 -4.85 -2.53 6.87
C SER A 17 -4.17 -2.84 5.54
N ASN A 18 -2.96 -2.33 5.35
CA ASN A 18 -2.07 -2.75 4.27
C ASN A 18 -1.47 -4.16 4.51
N GLY A 19 -1.88 -4.85 5.57
CA GLY A 19 -1.29 -6.12 5.97
C GLY A 19 0.01 -5.97 6.75
N GLU A 20 0.34 -4.78 7.27
CA GLU A 20 1.47 -4.56 8.17
C GLU A 20 1.01 -4.04 9.55
N PHE A 21 -0.13 -3.36 9.63
CA PHE A 21 -0.62 -2.70 10.86
C PHE A 21 -2.05 -3.07 11.22
N GLU A 22 -2.35 -3.16 12.51
CA GLU A 22 -3.72 -3.34 12.98
C GLU A 22 -4.55 -2.07 12.69
N PRO A 23 -5.72 -2.20 12.05
CA PRO A 23 -6.53 -1.04 11.69
C PRO A 23 -7.14 -0.38 12.94
N HIS A 24 -7.09 0.95 12.99
CA HIS A 24 -7.67 1.72 14.10
C HIS A 24 -9.20 1.61 14.15
N PRO A 25 -9.86 1.77 15.31
CA PRO A 25 -11.31 1.87 15.35
C PRO A 25 -11.84 3.00 14.45
N LEU A 26 -12.93 2.75 13.74
CA LEU A 26 -13.61 3.76 12.93
C LEU A 26 -14.10 4.93 13.78
N ASP A 27 -13.91 6.15 13.29
CA ASP A 27 -14.45 7.33 13.94
C ASP A 27 -15.99 7.40 13.80
N PRO A 28 -16.68 8.15 14.66
CA PRO A 28 -18.14 8.21 14.65
C PRO A 28 -18.77 8.69 13.33
N LEU A 29 -18.09 9.57 12.58
CA LEU A 29 -18.61 10.06 11.29
C LEU A 29 -18.53 8.96 10.23
N SER A 30 -17.44 8.22 10.18
CA SER A 30 -17.28 7.08 9.27
C SER A 30 -18.30 5.96 9.57
N ALA A 31 -18.53 5.67 10.85
CA ALA A 31 -19.57 4.72 11.26
C ALA A 31 -20.98 5.19 10.82
N TYR A 32 -21.31 6.47 11.04
CA TYR A 32 -22.57 7.06 10.59
C TYR A 32 -22.71 7.04 9.07
N ALA A 33 -21.64 7.30 8.32
CA ALA A 33 -21.64 7.26 6.86
C ALA A 33 -21.98 5.86 6.33
N ASN A 34 -21.40 4.79 6.93
CA ASN A 34 -21.75 3.41 6.59
C ASN A 34 -23.21 3.07 6.92
N GLU A 35 -23.71 3.50 8.08
CA GLU A 35 -25.11 3.31 8.46
C GLU A 35 -26.07 3.98 7.46
N LEU A 36 -25.81 5.25 7.14
CA LEU A 36 -26.59 6.00 6.16
C LEU A 36 -26.56 5.35 4.77
N ALA A 37 -25.40 4.85 4.33
CA ALA A 37 -25.29 4.10 3.08
C ALA A 37 -26.14 2.84 3.07
N HIS A 38 -26.16 2.08 4.18
CA HIS A 38 -27.01 0.90 4.30
C HIS A 38 -28.51 1.23 4.24
N GLU A 39 -28.94 2.31 4.90
CA GLU A 39 -30.32 2.78 4.88
C GLU A 39 -30.74 3.22 3.48
N GLN A 40 -29.96 4.09 2.85
CA GLN A 40 -30.21 4.61 1.51
C GLN A 40 -30.22 3.49 0.46
N ALA A 41 -29.30 2.53 0.55
CA ALA A 41 -29.32 1.38 -0.34
C ALA A 41 -30.58 0.52 -0.18
N THR A 42 -31.11 0.36 1.05
CA THR A 42 -32.36 -0.38 1.29
C THR A 42 -33.54 0.35 0.66
N ALA A 43 -33.65 1.65 0.92
CA ALA A 43 -34.75 2.48 0.40
C ALA A 43 -34.73 2.53 -1.13
N THR A 44 -33.54 2.71 -1.72
CA THR A 44 -33.37 2.84 -3.17
C THR A 44 -33.62 1.53 -3.90
N ALA A 45 -33.11 0.41 -3.37
CA ALA A 45 -33.41 -0.92 -3.94
C ALA A 45 -34.92 -1.19 -3.99
N ARG A 46 -35.64 -0.87 -2.90
CA ARG A 46 -37.12 -1.00 -2.86
C ARG A 46 -37.80 -0.09 -3.88
N ARG A 47 -37.35 1.16 -4.02
CA ARG A 47 -37.90 2.12 -4.98
C ARG A 47 -37.75 1.64 -6.43
N LEU A 48 -36.64 0.98 -6.75
CA LEU A 48 -36.35 0.44 -8.08
C LEU A 48 -36.93 -0.97 -8.31
N GLY A 49 -37.58 -1.57 -7.31
CA GLY A 49 -38.10 -2.95 -7.41
C GLY A 49 -37.01 -4.02 -7.50
N LEU A 50 -35.79 -3.72 -7.03
CA LEU A 50 -34.64 -4.63 -7.04
C LEU A 50 -34.48 -5.33 -5.69
N SER A 51 -33.89 -6.52 -5.71
CA SER A 51 -33.36 -7.10 -4.47
C SER A 51 -32.21 -6.24 -3.95
N ARG A 52 -32.05 -6.15 -2.63
CA ARG A 52 -30.95 -5.36 -2.02
C ARG A 52 -29.58 -5.81 -2.54
N ARG A 53 -29.36 -7.13 -2.65
CA ARG A 53 -28.13 -7.70 -3.21
C ARG A 53 -27.91 -7.25 -4.65
N SER A 54 -28.92 -7.40 -5.52
CA SER A 54 -28.83 -7.01 -6.93
C SER A 54 -28.53 -5.51 -7.08
N PHE A 55 -29.08 -4.68 -6.20
CA PHE A 55 -28.79 -3.26 -6.17
C PHE A 55 -27.34 -2.98 -5.73
N LEU A 56 -26.88 -3.59 -4.62
CA LEU A 56 -25.54 -3.34 -4.07
C LEU A 56 -24.40 -3.78 -4.99
N VAL A 57 -24.60 -4.79 -5.83
CA VAL A 57 -23.59 -5.24 -6.82
C VAL A 57 -23.64 -4.47 -8.15
N SER A 58 -24.48 -3.43 -8.26
CA SER A 58 -24.58 -2.58 -9.46
C SER A 58 -23.82 -1.26 -9.29
N ALA A 59 -23.55 -0.55 -10.40
CA ALA A 59 -22.95 0.77 -10.35
C ALA A 59 -23.81 1.76 -9.55
N ARG A 60 -25.14 1.65 -9.61
CA ARG A 60 -26.07 2.43 -8.78
C ARG A 60 -25.89 2.17 -7.28
N GLY A 61 -25.58 0.94 -6.91
CA GLY A 61 -25.27 0.56 -5.53
C GLY A 61 -24.04 1.29 -5.01
N ALA A 62 -22.95 1.28 -5.79
CA ALA A 62 -21.73 2.03 -5.50
C ALA A 62 -21.98 3.54 -5.44
N ALA A 63 -22.68 4.11 -6.43
CA ALA A 63 -23.03 5.52 -6.45
C ALA A 63 -23.87 5.95 -5.24
N CYS A 64 -24.88 5.16 -4.87
CA CYS A 64 -25.72 5.38 -3.69
C CYS A 64 -24.89 5.42 -2.40
N THR A 65 -23.94 4.49 -2.26
CA THR A 65 -23.01 4.47 -1.13
C THR A 65 -22.14 5.72 -1.07
N LEU A 66 -21.52 6.14 -2.18
CA LEU A 66 -20.68 7.34 -2.23
C LEU A 66 -21.47 8.63 -1.97
N LEU A 67 -22.70 8.71 -2.49
CA LEU A 67 -23.62 9.82 -2.21
C LEU A 67 -24.04 9.87 -0.73
N ALA A 68 -24.23 8.72 -0.08
CA ALA A 68 -24.47 8.66 1.35
C ALA A 68 -23.28 9.20 2.15
N PHE A 69 -22.05 8.91 1.73
CA PHE A 69 -20.85 9.45 2.38
C PHE A 69 -20.77 10.98 2.22
N ASN A 70 -21.07 11.51 1.03
CA ASN A 70 -21.21 12.95 0.82
C ASN A 70 -22.26 13.57 1.76
N ALA A 71 -23.42 12.93 1.89
CA ALA A 71 -24.50 13.41 2.77
C ALA A 71 -24.11 13.38 4.25
N ALA A 72 -23.46 12.31 4.72
CA ALA A 72 -22.98 12.19 6.09
C ALA A 72 -21.94 13.27 6.40
N ARG A 73 -20.98 13.50 5.50
CA ARG A 73 -19.95 14.54 5.64
C ARG A 73 -20.55 15.95 5.67
N ALA A 74 -21.53 16.21 4.80
CA ALA A 74 -22.24 17.49 4.78
C ALA A 74 -23.05 17.73 6.07
N ALA A 75 -23.71 16.69 6.59
CA ALA A 75 -24.44 16.76 7.87
C ALA A 75 -23.53 17.07 9.06
N ALA A 76 -22.26 16.63 9.01
CA ALA A 76 -21.24 16.95 9.99
C ALA A 76 -20.57 18.33 9.79
N GLY A 77 -21.05 19.14 8.83
CA GLY A 77 -20.49 20.47 8.52
C GLY A 77 -19.17 20.43 7.74
N GLY A 78 -18.82 19.30 7.13
CA GLY A 78 -17.65 19.19 6.26
C GLY A 78 -17.82 20.00 4.98
N ALA A 79 -16.93 20.97 4.74
CA ALA A 79 -16.97 21.84 3.57
C ALA A 79 -16.02 21.42 2.43
N ALA A 80 -15.23 20.36 2.61
CA ALA A 80 -14.20 19.93 1.66
C ALA A 80 -14.14 18.42 1.52
N GLY A 81 -13.78 17.95 0.32
CA GLY A 81 -13.75 16.54 -0.07
C GLY A 81 -15.15 15.98 -0.31
N TYR A 82 -15.45 15.62 -1.55
CA TYR A 82 -16.68 14.92 -1.92
C TYR A 82 -16.44 14.03 -3.13
N TYR A 83 -17.22 12.95 -3.25
CA TYR A 83 -17.26 12.13 -4.44
C TYR A 83 -18.08 12.83 -5.52
N ALA A 84 -17.48 13.09 -6.68
CA ALA A 84 -18.11 13.86 -7.76
C ALA A 84 -19.11 13.02 -8.56
N LEU A 85 -20.33 12.89 -8.04
CA LEU A 85 -21.42 12.11 -8.64
C LEU A 85 -22.69 12.94 -8.73
N ALA A 86 -23.44 12.78 -9.82
CA ALA A 86 -24.79 13.32 -9.92
C ALA A 86 -25.75 12.59 -8.95
N PRO A 87 -26.69 13.27 -8.27
CA PRO A 87 -27.66 12.62 -7.39
C PRO A 87 -28.46 11.50 -8.06
N GLU A 88 -28.70 11.62 -9.37
CA GLU A 88 -29.42 10.66 -10.20
C GLU A 88 -28.66 9.34 -10.35
N ALA A 89 -27.34 9.30 -10.11
CA ALA A 89 -26.51 8.10 -10.22
C ALA A 89 -26.94 6.98 -9.25
N ALA A 90 -27.63 7.29 -8.16
CA ALA A 90 -28.21 6.24 -7.29
C ALA A 90 -29.43 5.54 -7.94
N LEU A 91 -30.05 6.14 -8.95
CA LEU A 91 -31.32 5.71 -9.55
C LEU A 91 -31.14 5.26 -11.01
N GLU A 92 -30.30 5.95 -11.76
CA GLU A 92 -30.07 5.77 -13.19
C GLU A 92 -28.74 5.06 -13.43
N GLU A 93 -28.79 3.94 -14.16
CA GLU A 93 -27.62 3.09 -14.39
C GLU A 93 -26.59 3.80 -15.28
N GLU A 94 -27.04 4.50 -16.32
CA GLU A 94 -26.18 5.24 -17.25
C GLU A 94 -25.45 6.39 -16.54
N ALA A 95 -26.13 7.10 -15.63
CA ALA A 95 -25.53 8.15 -14.83
C ALA A 95 -24.45 7.59 -13.89
N ALA A 96 -24.70 6.43 -13.26
CA ALA A 96 -23.71 5.76 -12.42
C ALA A 96 -22.49 5.30 -13.22
N GLN A 97 -22.72 4.62 -14.36
CA GLN A 97 -21.66 4.09 -15.22
C GLN A 97 -20.78 5.18 -15.81
N SER A 98 -21.36 6.35 -16.14
CA SER A 98 -20.60 7.47 -16.71
C SER A 98 -19.46 7.99 -15.81
N VAL A 99 -19.48 7.67 -14.52
CA VAL A 99 -18.46 8.09 -13.54
C VAL A 99 -17.72 6.90 -12.94
N LEU A 100 -18.36 5.73 -12.82
CA LEU A 100 -17.82 4.58 -12.06
C LEU A 100 -17.36 3.41 -12.93
N ALA A 101 -17.64 3.41 -14.23
CA ALA A 101 -17.25 2.35 -15.16
C ALA A 101 -16.13 2.82 -16.10
N GLY A 102 -15.14 3.53 -15.55
CA GLY A 102 -13.99 4.02 -16.29
C GLY A 102 -13.02 2.91 -16.70
N ASP A 103 -12.10 3.27 -17.58
CA ASP A 103 -10.99 2.46 -18.07
C ASP A 103 -9.65 3.07 -17.66
N GLU A 104 -9.62 3.71 -16.49
CA GLU A 104 -8.41 4.35 -15.98
C GLU A 104 -7.31 3.32 -15.74
N LEU A 105 -6.07 3.73 -16.01
CA LEU A 105 -4.91 2.95 -15.64
C LEU A 105 -4.76 2.91 -14.11
N ILE A 106 -4.93 1.73 -13.51
CA ILE A 106 -4.63 1.48 -12.12
C ILE A 106 -3.23 0.88 -12.03
N PHE A 107 -2.30 1.69 -11.52
CA PHE A 107 -0.95 1.26 -11.20
C PHE A 107 -0.77 1.16 -9.68
N ASP A 108 -0.83 -0.06 -9.16
CA ASP A 108 -0.44 -0.34 -7.78
C ASP A 108 1.09 -0.32 -7.67
N VAL A 109 1.61 0.69 -6.97
CA VAL A 109 3.06 0.91 -6.86
C VAL A 109 3.71 0.09 -5.75
N GLN A 110 2.96 -0.71 -4.99
CA GLN A 110 3.50 -1.50 -3.89
C GLN A 110 2.61 -2.68 -3.47
N GLY A 111 2.92 -3.87 -4.00
CA GLY A 111 2.32 -5.14 -3.58
C GLY A 111 3.29 -6.02 -2.81
N HIS A 112 2.74 -6.83 -1.90
CA HIS A 112 3.49 -7.85 -1.17
C HIS A 112 2.70 -9.16 -1.13
N PHE A 113 3.43 -10.27 -1.21
CA PHE A 113 2.94 -11.59 -0.81
C PHE A 113 4.05 -12.30 -0.03
N VAL A 114 3.73 -13.44 0.55
CA VAL A 114 4.63 -14.23 1.39
C VAL A 114 4.73 -15.64 0.80
N ASN A 115 5.91 -16.24 0.79
CA ASN A 115 6.02 -17.65 0.45
C ASN A 115 5.54 -18.51 1.65
N PRO A 116 4.40 -19.21 1.55
CA PRO A 116 3.83 -20.01 2.63
C PRO A 116 4.62 -21.30 2.93
N THR A 117 5.58 -21.66 2.08
CA THR A 117 6.44 -22.84 2.23
C THR A 117 7.94 -22.49 2.16
N GLY A 118 8.28 -21.20 2.28
CA GLY A 118 9.65 -20.71 2.15
C GLY A 118 10.55 -21.07 3.34
N ALA A 119 11.86 -21.12 3.09
CA ALA A 119 12.88 -21.51 4.08
C ALA A 119 12.93 -20.61 5.32
N TRP A 120 12.40 -19.38 5.24
CA TRP A 120 12.29 -18.46 6.38
C TRP A 120 11.45 -19.04 7.53
N LEU A 121 10.52 -19.96 7.22
CA LEU A 121 9.68 -20.64 8.21
C LEU A 121 10.44 -21.65 9.07
N ASP A 122 11.55 -22.19 8.59
CA ASP A 122 12.39 -23.17 9.30
C ASP A 122 13.12 -22.54 10.49
N LEU A 123 13.27 -21.22 10.47
CA LEU A 123 13.92 -20.44 11.53
C LEU A 123 12.95 -20.01 12.63
N LEU A 124 11.65 -20.28 12.46
CA LEU A 124 10.62 -19.92 13.42
C LEU A 124 10.31 -21.09 14.37
N PRO A 125 10.06 -20.82 15.66
CA PRO A 125 9.50 -21.83 16.56
C PRO A 125 8.23 -22.46 15.98
N GLY A 126 7.99 -23.75 16.22
CA GLY A 126 6.84 -24.47 15.64
C GLY A 126 5.50 -23.78 15.91
N ASP A 127 5.32 -23.26 17.12
CA ASP A 127 4.13 -22.55 17.58
C ASP A 127 4.03 -21.08 17.11
N ALA A 128 5.08 -20.54 16.46
CA ALA A 128 5.03 -19.19 15.93
C ALA A 128 4.01 -19.09 14.79
N ARG A 129 3.15 -18.06 14.89
CA ARG A 129 2.12 -17.71 13.91
C ARG A 129 2.43 -16.35 13.27
N PRO A 130 3.46 -16.26 12.41
CA PRO A 130 3.80 -14.99 11.76
C PRO A 130 2.63 -14.48 10.90
N LEU A 131 2.33 -13.18 10.91
CA LEU A 131 1.31 -12.57 10.05
C LEU A 131 -0.13 -13.08 10.23
N SER A 132 -0.42 -13.89 11.27
CA SER A 132 -1.78 -14.38 11.50
C SER A 132 -2.78 -13.29 11.91
N GLY A 133 -2.28 -12.11 12.32
CA GLY A 133 -3.09 -10.94 12.63
C GLY A 133 -3.53 -10.16 11.39
N MET A 134 -3.05 -10.50 10.19
CA MET A 134 -3.43 -9.79 8.98
C MET A 134 -4.86 -10.11 8.60
N PRO A 135 -5.71 -9.13 8.25
CA PRO A 135 -7.11 -9.38 7.94
C PRO A 135 -7.32 -10.48 6.88
N GLN A 136 -6.46 -10.52 5.85
CA GLN A 136 -6.54 -11.51 4.77
C GLN A 136 -6.16 -12.93 5.22
N ALA A 137 -5.44 -13.10 6.33
CA ALA A 137 -5.12 -14.42 6.89
C ALA A 137 -6.36 -15.22 7.34
N GLY A 138 -7.55 -14.61 7.35
CA GLY A 138 -8.82 -15.26 7.63
C GLY A 138 -9.58 -15.78 6.40
N CYS A 139 -8.94 -15.88 5.22
CA CYS A 139 -9.61 -16.35 4.00
C CYS A 139 -9.99 -17.84 4.07
N ALA A 140 -10.71 -18.35 3.05
CA ALA A 140 -11.16 -19.75 3.02
C ALA A 140 -10.01 -20.77 3.13
N LEU A 141 -8.82 -20.46 2.59
CA LEU A 141 -7.63 -21.31 2.65
C LEU A 141 -7.08 -21.49 4.07
N ALA A 142 -7.39 -20.57 4.99
CA ALA A 142 -6.99 -20.67 6.40
C ALA A 142 -7.64 -21.85 7.13
N SER A 143 -8.68 -22.46 6.55
CA SER A 143 -9.34 -23.65 7.10
C SER A 143 -8.71 -24.96 6.62
N GLU A 144 -7.72 -24.92 5.73
CA GLU A 144 -7.02 -26.12 5.26
C GLU A 144 -6.15 -26.74 6.37
N PRO A 145 -5.87 -28.06 6.31
CA PRO A 145 -5.00 -28.72 7.27
C PRO A 145 -3.58 -28.15 7.28
N GLY A 146 -3.04 -27.88 8.47
CA GLY A 146 -1.68 -27.41 8.68
C GLY A 146 -1.61 -26.24 9.66
N GLU A 147 -0.59 -26.19 10.51
CA GLU A 147 -0.48 -25.17 11.58
C GLU A 147 -0.36 -23.73 11.05
N ARG A 148 0.06 -23.58 9.79
CA ARG A 148 0.26 -22.30 9.10
C ARG A 148 -0.49 -22.18 7.78
N SER A 149 -1.59 -22.93 7.59
CA SER A 149 -2.40 -22.89 6.35
C SER A 149 -2.93 -21.49 6.02
N TYR A 150 -3.16 -20.63 7.02
CA TYR A 150 -3.53 -19.22 6.82
C TYR A 150 -2.52 -18.43 5.97
N LEU A 151 -1.24 -18.83 5.90
CA LEU A 151 -0.26 -18.18 5.03
C LEU A 151 -0.59 -18.35 3.54
N GLN A 152 -1.36 -19.38 3.17
CA GLN A 152 -1.85 -19.55 1.80
C GLN A 152 -2.73 -18.39 1.36
N CYS A 153 -3.44 -17.74 2.30
CA CYS A 153 -4.21 -16.53 2.03
C CYS A 153 -3.35 -15.31 1.70
N LEU A 154 -2.06 -15.36 2.05
CA LEU A 154 -1.06 -14.32 1.78
C LEU A 154 -0.06 -14.79 0.71
N GLY A 155 -0.33 -15.94 0.09
CA GLY A 155 0.55 -16.60 -0.86
C GLY A 155 0.47 -16.03 -2.27
N PRO A 156 1.32 -16.52 -3.19
CA PRO A 156 1.37 -16.05 -4.57
C PRO A 156 0.04 -16.27 -5.32
N ASP A 157 -0.65 -17.40 -5.11
CA ASP A 157 -1.91 -17.70 -5.82
C ASP A 157 -3.02 -16.74 -5.39
N ALA A 158 -3.17 -16.52 -4.08
CA ALA A 158 -4.12 -15.55 -3.54
C ALA A 158 -3.78 -14.14 -4.02
N PHE A 159 -2.50 -13.76 -4.03
CA PHE A 159 -2.05 -12.48 -4.54
C PHE A 159 -2.40 -12.28 -6.03
N VAL A 160 -2.13 -13.27 -6.89
CA VAL A 160 -2.46 -13.18 -8.32
C VAL A 160 -3.97 -13.07 -8.52
N GLN A 161 -4.76 -13.84 -7.78
CA GLN A 161 -6.20 -13.75 -7.83
C GLN A 161 -6.70 -12.37 -7.37
N ASP A 162 -6.32 -11.93 -6.18
CA ASP A 162 -6.84 -10.71 -5.56
C ASP A 162 -6.41 -9.45 -6.33
N VAL A 163 -5.14 -9.37 -6.73
CA VAL A 163 -4.60 -8.18 -7.40
C VAL A 163 -4.94 -8.18 -8.88
N PHE A 164 -4.69 -9.28 -9.58
CA PHE A 164 -4.83 -9.27 -11.03
C PHE A 164 -6.19 -9.79 -11.49
N MET A 165 -6.87 -10.71 -10.82
CA MET A 165 -8.13 -11.27 -11.36
C MET A 165 -9.37 -10.58 -10.81
N ASP A 166 -9.35 -10.24 -9.52
CA ASP A 166 -10.50 -9.72 -8.78
C ASP A 166 -10.40 -8.19 -8.54
N SER A 167 -9.44 -7.50 -9.17
CA SER A 167 -9.30 -6.04 -9.18
C SER A 167 -9.02 -5.48 -10.58
N ASP A 168 -9.22 -4.16 -10.74
CA ASP A 168 -8.93 -3.42 -11.97
C ASP A 168 -7.43 -3.09 -12.12
N THR A 169 -6.53 -3.68 -11.33
CA THR A 169 -5.09 -3.38 -11.39
C THR A 169 -4.48 -3.90 -12.69
N GLU A 170 -4.04 -3.01 -13.59
CA GLU A 170 -3.27 -3.39 -14.78
C GLU A 170 -1.77 -3.52 -14.50
N LEU A 171 -1.22 -2.60 -13.71
CA LEU A 171 0.21 -2.56 -13.40
C LEU A 171 0.39 -2.70 -11.90
N MET A 172 1.38 -3.48 -11.49
CA MET A 172 1.69 -3.69 -10.08
C MET A 172 3.21 -3.77 -9.88
N VAL A 173 3.75 -3.17 -8.82
CA VAL A 173 5.14 -3.39 -8.42
C VAL A 173 5.20 -4.32 -7.21
N LEU A 174 5.75 -5.52 -7.41
CA LEU A 174 6.10 -6.42 -6.31
C LEU A 174 7.29 -5.85 -5.53
N SER A 175 7.05 -5.64 -4.25
CA SER A 175 7.97 -5.07 -3.29
C SER A 175 8.28 -6.09 -2.18
N PHE A 176 9.26 -5.76 -1.35
CA PHE A 176 9.83 -6.67 -0.35
C PHE A 176 9.81 -6.00 1.01
N VAL A 177 9.46 -6.74 2.05
CA VAL A 177 9.56 -6.30 3.45
C VAL A 177 11.01 -6.32 3.94
N PRO A 178 11.38 -5.53 4.97
CA PRO A 178 12.74 -5.53 5.46
C PRO A 178 13.01 -6.79 6.27
N SER A 179 14.09 -7.48 5.95
CA SER A 179 14.50 -8.71 6.62
C SER A 179 16.00 -8.94 6.47
N THR A 180 16.52 -9.84 7.30
CA THR A 180 17.78 -10.50 6.96
C THR A 180 17.58 -11.44 5.78
N ARG A 181 18.64 -11.75 5.03
CA ARG A 181 18.57 -12.73 3.92
C ARG A 181 18.01 -14.10 4.33
N ALA A 182 18.36 -14.56 5.53
CA ALA A 182 17.91 -15.87 6.03
C ALA A 182 16.42 -15.88 6.41
N LYS A 183 15.84 -14.71 6.76
CA LYS A 183 14.46 -14.56 7.25
C LYS A 183 13.57 -13.86 6.22
N GLU A 184 13.95 -13.87 4.96
CA GLU A 184 13.23 -13.20 3.89
C GLU A 184 11.91 -13.94 3.58
N PRO A 185 10.73 -13.33 3.77
CA PRO A 185 9.45 -14.00 3.52
C PRO A 185 9.13 -14.18 2.03
N LEU A 186 9.78 -13.39 1.17
CA LEU A 186 9.66 -13.42 -0.28
C LEU A 186 11.02 -13.10 -0.89
N THR A 187 11.63 -14.05 -1.60
CA THR A 187 12.89 -13.85 -2.32
C THR A 187 12.65 -13.20 -3.68
N ILE A 188 13.70 -12.58 -4.26
CA ILE A 188 13.59 -11.99 -5.60
C ILE A 188 13.32 -13.06 -6.68
N GLU A 189 13.85 -14.28 -6.50
CA GLU A 189 13.62 -15.41 -7.40
C GLU A 189 12.15 -15.85 -7.38
N GLU A 190 11.52 -15.90 -6.21
CA GLU A 190 10.09 -16.22 -6.06
C GLU A 190 9.21 -15.10 -6.64
N ALA A 191 9.57 -13.84 -6.40
CA ALA A 191 8.86 -12.69 -6.97
C ALA A 191 8.94 -12.68 -8.51
N ALA A 192 10.10 -13.01 -9.08
CA ALA A 192 10.30 -13.14 -10.53
C ALA A 192 9.53 -14.33 -11.14
N ALA A 193 9.41 -15.43 -10.39
CA ALA A 193 8.55 -16.55 -10.79
C ALA A 193 7.07 -16.13 -10.83
N ALA A 194 6.59 -15.42 -9.79
CA ALA A 194 5.22 -14.87 -9.79
C ALA A 194 5.01 -13.86 -10.93
N GLN A 195 5.99 -12.99 -11.19
CA GLN A 195 5.96 -12.07 -12.32
C GLN A 195 5.79 -12.82 -13.66
N SER A 196 6.51 -13.93 -13.84
CA SER A 196 6.44 -14.77 -15.04
C SER A 196 5.09 -15.47 -15.22
N VAL A 197 4.40 -15.81 -14.12
CA VAL A 197 3.04 -16.36 -14.15
C VAL A 197 2.03 -15.28 -14.58
N VAL A 198 2.11 -14.09 -13.98
CA VAL A 198 1.20 -12.99 -14.33
C VAL A 198 1.40 -12.53 -15.77
N ALA A 199 2.64 -12.51 -16.26
CA ALA A 199 2.95 -12.17 -17.65
C ALA A 199 2.34 -13.15 -18.67
N GLN A 200 1.90 -14.34 -18.25
CA GLN A 200 1.19 -15.31 -19.08
C GLN A 200 -0.34 -15.15 -19.03
N LEU A 201 -0.88 -14.32 -18.14
CA LEU A 201 -2.31 -14.03 -18.11
C LEU A 201 -2.70 -13.21 -19.34
N GLU A 202 -3.91 -13.46 -19.87
CA GLU A 202 -4.44 -12.67 -20.99
C GLU A 202 -4.65 -11.20 -20.58
N GLY A 203 -4.25 -10.27 -21.46
CA GLY A 203 -4.44 -8.83 -21.27
C GLY A 203 -3.14 -8.02 -21.23
N SER A 204 -3.24 -6.79 -20.73
CA SER A 204 -2.14 -5.82 -20.62
C SER A 204 -1.46 -5.82 -19.24
N LYS A 205 -1.64 -6.89 -18.45
CA LYS A 205 -1.19 -6.94 -17.05
C LYS A 205 0.33 -7.07 -16.99
N ARG A 206 0.98 -6.19 -16.22
CA ARG A 206 2.44 -6.16 -16.14
C ARG A 206 2.90 -5.98 -14.70
N PRO A 207 3.50 -7.02 -14.09
CA PRO A 207 4.19 -6.88 -12.83
C PRO A 207 5.59 -6.31 -13.06
N PHE A 208 6.00 -5.40 -12.19
CA PHE A 208 7.36 -4.92 -12.05
C PHE A 208 7.93 -5.41 -10.72
N LEU A 209 9.26 -5.38 -10.59
CA LEU A 209 9.95 -5.79 -9.37
C LEU A 209 10.74 -4.62 -8.80
N HIS A 210 10.70 -4.45 -7.49
CA HIS A 210 11.74 -3.72 -6.77
C HIS A 210 12.97 -4.60 -6.53
N GLY A 211 14.14 -3.98 -6.35
CA GLY A 211 15.29 -4.64 -5.74
C GLY A 211 15.41 -4.23 -4.28
N ARG A 212 15.22 -5.15 -3.34
CA ARG A 212 15.41 -4.86 -1.91
C ARG A 212 16.89 -4.61 -1.62
N VAL A 213 17.19 -3.48 -0.96
CA VAL A 213 18.53 -3.17 -0.49
C VAL A 213 18.46 -2.69 0.95
N ASN A 214 19.10 -3.40 1.87
CA ASN A 214 19.37 -2.91 3.22
C ASN A 214 20.85 -2.55 3.30
N PRO A 215 21.25 -1.28 3.12
CA PRO A 215 22.66 -0.92 2.96
C PRO A 215 23.49 -1.08 4.23
N ASN A 216 22.85 -1.16 5.39
CA ASN A 216 23.46 -1.52 6.66
C ASN A 216 23.62 -3.05 6.86
N GLN A 217 23.18 -3.87 5.90
CA GLN A 217 23.41 -5.32 5.88
C GLN A 217 24.58 -5.68 4.96
N PRO A 218 25.60 -6.42 5.44
CA PRO A 218 26.70 -6.86 4.61
C PRO A 218 26.24 -7.63 3.36
N GLY A 219 26.76 -7.24 2.20
CA GLY A 219 26.50 -7.88 0.91
C GLY A 219 25.35 -7.29 0.10
N ASP A 220 24.43 -6.52 0.69
CA ASP A 220 23.27 -6.01 -0.05
C ASP A 220 23.63 -5.00 -1.15
N ILE A 221 24.56 -4.07 -0.88
CA ILE A 221 25.06 -3.14 -1.92
C ILE A 221 25.81 -3.90 -3.02
N ALA A 222 26.59 -4.91 -2.67
CA ALA A 222 27.34 -5.72 -3.64
C ALA A 222 26.41 -6.54 -4.55
N ASP A 223 25.26 -6.98 -4.03
CA ASP A 223 24.26 -7.77 -4.76
C ASP A 223 23.39 -6.93 -5.71
N MET A 224 23.41 -5.59 -5.60
CA MET A 224 22.62 -4.70 -6.45
C MET A 224 22.83 -4.96 -7.95
N ARG A 225 24.06 -5.24 -8.38
CA ARG A 225 24.34 -5.53 -9.80
C ARG A 225 23.59 -6.78 -10.27
N ARG A 226 23.57 -7.84 -9.46
CA ARG A 226 22.81 -9.08 -9.76
C ARG A 226 21.32 -8.80 -9.83
N LEU A 227 20.78 -8.04 -8.87
CA LEU A 227 19.37 -7.65 -8.87
C LEU A 227 18.97 -6.91 -10.15
N ARG A 228 19.80 -5.98 -10.63
CA ARG A 228 19.59 -5.28 -11.90
C ARG A 228 19.64 -6.24 -13.09
N ASP A 229 20.72 -7.01 -13.20
CA ASP A 229 21.03 -7.79 -14.40
C ASP A 229 20.13 -8.99 -14.60
N ASP A 230 19.80 -9.69 -13.52
CA ASP A 230 19.12 -10.96 -13.62
C ASP A 230 17.59 -10.82 -13.54
N PHE A 231 17.09 -9.73 -12.91
CA PHE A 231 15.66 -9.59 -12.60
C PHE A 231 14.99 -8.33 -13.18
N GLY A 232 15.74 -7.42 -13.80
CA GLY A 232 15.15 -6.27 -14.52
C GLY A 232 14.32 -5.35 -13.62
N ILE A 233 14.77 -5.10 -12.38
CA ILE A 233 14.07 -4.27 -11.40
C ILE A 233 13.79 -2.84 -11.92
N CYS A 234 12.68 -2.24 -11.49
CA CYS A 234 12.28 -0.88 -11.89
C CYS A 234 12.73 0.22 -10.91
N ALA A 235 12.99 -0.14 -9.65
CA ALA A 235 13.50 0.74 -8.60
C ALA A 235 14.13 -0.08 -7.46
N TRP A 236 14.91 0.60 -6.62
CA TRP A 236 15.43 0.03 -5.37
C TRP A 236 14.44 0.27 -4.23
N LYS A 237 14.16 -0.72 -3.39
CA LYS A 237 13.32 -0.57 -2.20
C LYS A 237 14.18 -0.64 -0.94
N THR A 238 13.96 0.27 0.00
CA THR A 238 14.67 0.27 1.28
C THR A 238 13.84 0.79 2.46
N TYR A 239 14.33 0.50 3.67
CA TYR A 239 13.71 0.79 4.95
C TYR A 239 14.75 1.41 5.90
N THR A 240 14.78 2.74 5.99
CA THR A 240 15.78 3.47 6.79
C THR A 240 15.67 3.17 8.29
N GLN A 241 14.47 2.88 8.78
CA GLN A 241 14.23 2.52 10.18
C GLN A 241 14.61 1.08 10.58
N TRP A 242 15.09 0.27 9.63
CA TRP A 242 15.44 -1.12 9.88
C TRP A 242 16.94 -1.39 9.77
N GLY A 243 17.42 -2.36 10.55
CA GLY A 243 18.74 -2.96 10.39
C GLY A 243 18.83 -4.35 11.04
N PRO A 244 19.85 -5.17 10.72
CA PRO A 244 19.99 -6.51 11.29
C PRO A 244 20.04 -6.53 12.83
N GLU A 245 20.66 -5.51 13.42
CA GLU A 245 20.76 -5.31 14.87
C GLU A 245 19.68 -4.33 15.40
N GLY A 246 18.66 -4.05 14.59
CA GLY A 246 17.59 -3.10 14.86
C GLY A 246 18.02 -1.62 14.85
N VAL A 247 19.23 -1.32 14.38
CA VAL A 247 19.71 0.05 14.18
C VAL A 247 19.51 0.46 12.71
N GLY A 248 18.69 1.49 12.51
CA GLY A 248 18.44 2.10 11.21
C GLY A 248 19.62 2.91 10.70
N TYR A 249 19.39 3.64 9.62
CA TYR A 249 20.39 4.48 8.99
C TYR A 249 19.72 5.66 8.26
N ALA A 250 20.47 6.74 8.02
CA ALA A 250 20.02 7.87 7.21
C ALA A 250 20.52 7.75 5.77
N LEU A 251 19.74 8.18 4.78
CA LEU A 251 20.16 8.13 3.38
C LEU A 251 21.38 9.00 3.07
N ASP A 252 21.63 10.04 3.88
CA ASP A 252 22.80 10.90 3.76
C ASP A 252 23.99 10.47 4.65
N ASP A 253 23.90 9.30 5.30
CA ASP A 253 25.02 8.73 6.06
C ASP A 253 26.17 8.31 5.12
N PRO A 254 27.41 8.81 5.33
CA PRO A 254 28.57 8.44 4.52
C PRO A 254 28.93 6.95 4.55
N ALA A 255 28.56 6.21 5.60
CA ALA A 255 28.92 4.79 5.73
C ALA A 255 27.92 3.84 5.06
N THR A 256 26.65 4.24 4.92
CA THR A 256 25.56 3.35 4.46
C THR A 256 24.75 3.96 3.31
N GLY A 257 24.04 5.06 3.57
CA GLY A 257 23.12 5.68 2.62
C GLY A 257 23.80 6.22 1.37
N ILE A 258 24.87 6.99 1.51
CA ILE A 258 25.61 7.56 0.36
C ILE A 258 26.17 6.46 -0.56
N PRO A 259 26.90 5.43 -0.05
CA PRO A 259 27.36 4.32 -0.88
C PRO A 259 26.23 3.64 -1.67
N PHE A 260 25.06 3.46 -1.07
CA PHE A 260 23.89 2.90 -1.74
C PHE A 260 23.40 3.79 -2.89
N LEU A 261 23.24 5.09 -2.66
CA LEU A 261 22.79 6.02 -3.69
C LEU A 261 23.79 6.13 -4.85
N GLU A 262 25.10 6.16 -4.58
CA GLU A 262 26.11 6.16 -5.64
C GLU A 262 26.07 4.84 -6.45
N GLN A 263 25.90 3.69 -5.79
CA GLN A 263 25.76 2.41 -6.49
C GLN A 263 24.51 2.37 -7.38
N ALA A 264 23.39 2.91 -6.91
CA ALA A 264 22.16 3.04 -7.69
C ALA A 264 22.38 3.90 -8.94
N ARG A 265 23.09 5.03 -8.81
CA ARG A 265 23.46 5.91 -9.93
C ARG A 265 24.37 5.23 -10.94
N GLU A 266 25.41 4.53 -10.47
CA GLU A 266 26.35 3.80 -11.32
C GLU A 266 25.65 2.69 -12.12
N LEU A 267 24.73 1.97 -11.49
CA LEU A 267 23.96 0.90 -12.14
C LEU A 267 22.87 1.41 -13.09
N GLY A 268 22.57 2.72 -13.08
CA GLY A 268 21.60 3.35 -13.97
C GLY A 268 20.14 3.20 -13.54
N VAL A 269 19.86 2.52 -12.42
CA VAL A 269 18.51 2.43 -11.83
C VAL A 269 18.38 3.54 -10.81
N ARG A 270 17.83 4.67 -11.23
CA ARG A 270 17.82 5.93 -10.45
C ARG A 270 16.49 6.22 -9.76
N ARG A 271 15.68 5.19 -9.51
CA ARG A 271 14.50 5.29 -8.65
C ARG A 271 14.79 4.56 -7.35
N VAL A 272 14.58 5.26 -6.24
CA VAL A 272 14.76 4.72 -4.90
C VAL A 272 13.44 4.94 -4.15
N ALA A 273 12.84 3.85 -3.73
CA ALA A 273 11.58 3.79 -3.03
C ALA A 273 11.86 3.52 -1.55
N ILE A 274 11.48 4.46 -0.69
CA ILE A 274 11.90 4.49 0.72
C ILE A 274 10.67 4.44 1.60
N HIS A 275 10.67 3.52 2.55
CA HIS A 275 9.67 3.52 3.61
C HIS A 275 9.98 4.61 4.64
N LYS A 276 9.16 5.67 4.68
CA LYS A 276 9.26 6.77 5.64
C LYS A 276 7.88 7.10 6.20
N GLY A 277 7.72 7.03 7.51
CA GLY A 277 6.41 6.89 8.14
C GLY A 277 6.18 5.44 8.56
N ILE A 278 4.96 5.17 9.00
CA ILE A 278 4.48 3.95 9.64
C ILE A 278 5.58 3.28 10.50
N PRO A 279 5.94 3.89 11.63
CA PRO A 279 7.12 3.49 12.38
C PRO A 279 6.99 2.06 12.93
N PHE A 280 8.05 1.24 12.83
CA PHE A 280 8.08 -0.14 13.32
C PHE A 280 8.12 -0.25 14.85
N GLY A 281 8.19 0.88 15.54
CA GLY A 281 8.23 0.98 16.98
C GLY A 281 9.16 2.10 17.43
N ARG A 282 9.60 2.04 18.69
CA ARG A 282 10.47 3.05 19.29
C ARG A 282 11.94 2.91 18.89
N GLN A 283 12.35 1.72 18.49
CA GLN A 283 13.73 1.47 18.10
C GLN A 283 13.98 2.08 16.71
N SER A 284 15.02 2.90 16.58
CA SER A 284 15.37 3.60 15.33
C SER A 284 14.28 4.51 14.77
N TYR A 285 13.41 5.05 15.65
CA TYR A 285 12.29 5.91 15.27
C TYR A 285 12.73 7.13 14.45
N GLU A 286 13.86 7.73 14.81
CA GLU A 286 14.44 8.89 14.13
C GLU A 286 14.71 8.64 12.64
N HIS A 287 14.96 7.38 12.25
CA HIS A 287 15.19 7.00 10.87
C HIS A 287 13.90 6.77 10.08
N SER A 288 12.75 6.72 10.74
CA SER A 288 11.42 6.71 10.10
C SER A 288 11.00 8.09 9.61
N LEU A 289 11.57 9.16 10.18
CA LEU A 289 11.32 10.55 9.81
C LEU A 289 11.97 10.91 8.46
N CYS A 290 11.44 11.94 7.80
CA CYS A 290 11.83 12.30 6.44
C CYS A 290 13.01 13.28 6.36
N ASP A 291 13.65 13.69 7.47
CA ASP A 291 14.65 14.76 7.49
C ASP A 291 15.77 14.59 6.44
N ASP A 292 16.22 13.36 6.21
CA ASP A 292 17.28 13.02 5.25
C ASP A 292 16.84 13.14 3.78
N ILE A 293 15.55 12.98 3.46
CA ILE A 293 15.01 12.96 2.10
C ILE A 293 15.34 14.25 1.36
N GLY A 294 15.02 15.41 1.93
CA GLY A 294 15.29 16.70 1.27
C GLY A 294 16.77 16.93 1.03
N ARG A 295 17.64 16.50 1.95
CA ARG A 295 19.10 16.63 1.84
C ARG A 295 19.67 15.77 0.72
N VAL A 296 19.23 14.50 0.61
CA VAL A 296 19.69 13.61 -0.46
C VAL A 296 19.08 13.98 -1.81
N ALA A 297 17.81 14.38 -1.85
CA ALA A 297 17.15 14.83 -3.08
C ALA A 297 17.85 16.05 -3.68
N ARG A 298 18.24 17.02 -2.83
CA ARG A 298 19.04 18.18 -3.25
C ARG A 298 20.43 17.80 -3.75
N ARG A 299 21.08 16.82 -3.11
CA ARG A 299 22.43 16.34 -3.48
C ARG A 299 22.43 15.51 -4.77
N TYR A 300 21.37 14.76 -5.01
CA TYR A 300 21.23 13.81 -6.11
C TYR A 300 20.02 14.15 -6.99
N PRO A 301 20.05 15.27 -7.73
CA PRO A 301 18.93 15.70 -8.56
C PRO A 301 18.61 14.74 -9.71
N ASP A 302 19.49 13.78 -10.00
CA ASP A 302 19.31 12.74 -11.01
C ASP A 302 18.70 11.43 -10.48
N ILE A 303 18.41 11.34 -9.18
CA ILE A 303 17.70 10.21 -8.55
C ILE A 303 16.29 10.65 -8.17
N ASP A 304 15.28 9.86 -8.54
CA ASP A 304 13.90 10.01 -8.07
C ASP A 304 13.71 9.27 -6.73
N PHE A 305 13.23 9.99 -5.71
CA PHE A 305 12.95 9.48 -4.38
C PHE A 305 11.44 9.33 -4.18
N LEU A 306 10.96 8.08 -4.18
CA LEU A 306 9.57 7.73 -3.89
C LEU A 306 9.41 7.44 -2.40
N VAL A 307 8.71 8.30 -1.68
CA VAL A 307 8.54 8.25 -0.23
C VAL A 307 7.23 7.53 0.09
N TYR A 308 7.32 6.25 0.39
CA TYR A 308 6.18 5.45 0.83
C TYR A 308 5.73 5.85 2.22
N HIS A 309 4.41 5.92 2.38
CA HIS A 309 3.69 6.42 3.54
C HIS A 309 3.86 7.92 3.81
N SER A 310 4.66 8.63 3.03
CA SER A 310 4.80 10.09 3.09
C SER A 310 5.05 10.68 4.49
N GLY A 311 5.69 9.93 5.38
CA GLY A 311 5.92 10.31 6.77
C GLY A 311 4.76 10.03 7.72
N PHE A 312 3.62 9.53 7.25
CA PHE A 312 2.41 9.26 8.04
C PHE A 312 2.70 8.41 9.28
N VAL A 313 2.15 8.80 10.44
CA VAL A 313 2.30 8.05 11.69
C VAL A 313 0.94 7.59 12.21
N PRO A 314 0.66 6.27 12.23
CA PRO A 314 -0.61 5.75 12.75
C PRO A 314 -0.90 6.19 14.18
N GLY A 315 -2.15 6.56 14.44
CA GLY A 315 -2.63 7.00 15.74
C GLY A 315 -2.26 8.44 16.11
N GLN A 316 -1.50 9.16 15.27
CA GLN A 316 -1.30 10.59 15.41
C GLN A 316 -2.26 11.37 14.50
N PRO A 317 -2.92 12.43 14.99
CA PRO A 317 -3.76 13.26 14.14
C PRO A 317 -2.87 14.06 13.18
N GLU A 318 -3.11 13.91 11.88
CA GLU A 318 -2.58 14.81 10.86
C GLU A 318 -3.50 16.03 10.69
N GLY A 319 -2.93 17.16 10.28
CA GLY A 319 -3.64 18.43 10.17
C GLY A 319 -3.06 19.35 9.10
N PRO A 320 -3.50 20.62 9.06
CA PRO A 320 -2.80 21.63 8.26
C PRO A 320 -1.32 21.68 8.64
N TYR A 321 -0.46 21.88 7.64
CA TYR A 321 0.98 21.89 7.84
C TYR A 321 1.41 22.84 8.97
N ASP A 322 2.13 22.30 9.96
CA ASP A 322 2.74 23.06 11.06
C ASP A 322 4.28 23.03 10.96
N PRO A 323 4.95 24.16 10.65
CA PRO A 323 6.41 24.20 10.53
C PRO A 323 7.17 23.92 11.84
N ALA A 324 6.49 23.97 13.00
CA ALA A 324 7.08 23.61 14.29
C ALA A 324 7.01 22.10 14.58
N ARG A 325 6.18 21.35 13.85
CA ARG A 325 6.07 19.90 13.96
C ARG A 325 7.02 19.23 12.95
N ASN A 326 7.85 18.30 13.43
CA ASN A 326 8.78 17.52 12.61
C ASN A 326 8.50 16.02 12.73
N GLU A 327 7.24 15.65 12.55
CA GLU A 327 6.72 14.30 12.71
C GLU A 327 5.53 14.13 11.76
N GLY A 328 5.14 12.90 11.45
CA GLY A 328 4.04 12.69 10.50
C GLY A 328 4.37 13.21 9.11
N ILE A 329 3.32 13.56 8.38
CA ILE A 329 3.40 14.15 7.04
C ILE A 329 4.17 15.48 7.07
N ASP A 330 4.11 16.24 8.18
CA ASP A 330 4.83 17.50 8.33
C ASP A 330 6.34 17.33 8.20
N SER A 331 6.91 16.18 8.60
CA SER A 331 8.34 15.91 8.44
C SER A 331 8.77 15.90 6.96
N LEU A 332 7.93 15.35 6.08
CA LEU A 332 8.18 15.33 4.64
C LEU A 332 8.00 16.72 4.02
N VAL A 333 6.93 17.41 4.38
CA VAL A 333 6.68 18.78 3.88
C VAL A 333 7.81 19.70 4.31
N LYS A 334 8.23 19.62 5.57
CA LYS A 334 9.31 20.43 6.14
C LYS A 334 10.64 20.19 5.42
N THR A 335 11.08 18.94 5.25
CA THR A 335 12.36 18.67 4.58
C THR A 335 12.37 19.14 3.12
N VAL A 336 11.23 19.05 2.42
CA VAL A 336 11.08 19.56 1.04
C VAL A 336 11.25 21.08 1.01
N LEU A 337 10.56 21.80 1.90
CA LEU A 337 10.65 23.27 1.99
C LEU A 337 12.04 23.73 2.42
N ASP A 338 12.62 23.12 3.46
CA ASP A 338 13.93 23.50 4.01
C ASP A 338 15.09 23.30 3.01
N ASN A 339 14.89 22.48 1.96
CA ASN A 339 15.89 22.20 0.92
C ASN A 339 15.55 22.83 -0.45
N ASP A 340 14.62 23.79 -0.48
CA ASP A 340 14.16 24.48 -1.70
C ASP A 340 13.70 23.50 -2.79
N LEU A 341 13.03 22.42 -2.38
CA LEU A 341 12.40 21.45 -3.28
C LEU A 341 10.92 21.81 -3.42
N GLY A 342 10.33 21.49 -4.57
CA GLY A 342 8.95 21.86 -4.86
C GLY A 342 8.35 21.06 -6.01
N HIS A 343 7.31 21.61 -6.63
CA HIS A 343 6.67 20.97 -7.78
C HIS A 343 7.68 20.73 -8.91
N GLY A 344 7.71 19.51 -9.45
CA GLY A 344 8.68 19.10 -10.47
C GLY A 344 10.09 18.77 -9.93
N SER A 345 10.27 18.72 -8.60
CA SER A 345 11.47 18.13 -7.99
C SER A 345 11.44 16.60 -8.10
N ASN A 346 12.51 15.97 -7.60
CA ASN A 346 12.74 14.53 -7.61
C ASN A 346 12.25 13.83 -6.33
N VAL A 347 11.32 14.42 -5.58
CA VAL A 347 10.68 13.82 -4.40
C VAL A 347 9.21 13.57 -4.69
N TYR A 348 8.79 12.31 -4.57
CA TYR A 348 7.43 11.88 -4.85
C TYR A 348 6.83 11.28 -3.58
N ALA A 349 5.73 11.86 -3.11
CA ALA A 349 4.98 11.41 -1.96
C ALA A 349 3.92 10.37 -2.39
N GLU A 350 3.87 9.23 -1.74
CA GLU A 350 2.79 8.25 -1.92
C GLU A 350 1.64 8.55 -0.93
N LEU A 351 0.42 8.65 -1.45
CA LEU A 351 -0.73 9.27 -0.76
C LEU A 351 -1.79 8.27 -0.23
N GLY A 352 -1.53 6.96 -0.32
CA GLY A 352 -2.49 5.88 -0.09
C GLY A 352 -2.27 5.07 1.21
N SER A 353 -1.62 5.67 2.20
CA SER A 353 -1.29 5.03 3.49
C SER A 353 -2.16 5.48 4.65
#